data_AF-A0A445ECY8-F1
#
_entry.id   AF-A0A445ECY8-F1
#
_cell.length_a   1.000
_cell.length_b   1.000
_cell.length_c   1.000
_cell.angle_alpha   90.00
_cell.angle_beta   90.00
_cell.angle_gamma   90.00
#
_symmetry.space_group_name_H-M   'P 1'
#
loop_
_entity.id
_entity.type
_entity.pdbx_description
1 polymer ?
#
loop_
_entity_poly.entity_id
_entity_poly.type
_entity_poly.pdbx_seq_one_letter_code
_entity_poly.pdbx_strand_id
1 'polypeptide(L)'
;MAIHLYKTSTLSTRNGNNLIYGQHRCGKGRNARGIITAGHKGGDHKRLYRNIDFRRNEKDIYGRIVTIEYDPNRNAYICLIHFGDGEKRYILHHRGTIIGDTIVSST
;
A
#
# COMPACT_ATOMS: atom_id res chain seq x y z
N MET A 1 6.56 -13.26 23.77
CA MET A 1 6.25 -12.28 22.70
C MET A 1 6.87 -12.77 21.42
N ALA A 2 6.10 -13.47 20.58
CA ALA A 2 6.63 -14.09 19.37
C ALA A 2 6.97 -13.01 18.34
N ILE A 3 8.25 -12.74 18.19
CA ILE A 3 8.80 -12.04 17.02
C ILE A 3 8.60 -12.96 15.82
N HIS A 4 7.48 -12.79 15.10
CA HIS A 4 7.36 -13.31 13.75
C HIS A 4 8.44 -12.64 12.90
N LEU A 5 9.55 -13.35 12.68
CA LEU A 5 10.56 -13.01 11.69
C LEU A 5 9.87 -13.01 10.33
N TYR A 6 9.48 -11.82 9.85
CA TYR A 6 9.02 -11.67 8.48
C TYR A 6 10.22 -12.01 7.60
N LYS A 7 10.15 -13.15 6.93
CA LYS A 7 11.14 -13.55 5.93
C LYS A 7 11.11 -12.44 4.87
N THR A 8 12.14 -11.60 4.82
CA THR A 8 12.32 -10.64 3.73
C THR A 8 12.51 -11.47 2.46
N SER A 9 11.45 -11.60 1.66
CA SER A 9 11.57 -12.20 0.34
C SER A 9 12.60 -11.38 -0.44
N THR A 10 13.70 -12.05 -0.80
CA THR A 10 14.71 -11.55 -1.71
C THR A 10 14.04 -11.00 -2.98
N LEU A 11 14.61 -9.92 -3.53
CA LEU A 11 14.19 -9.20 -4.74
C LEU A 11 13.80 -10.16 -5.89
N SER A 12 12.54 -10.57 -5.91
CA SER A 12 11.90 -11.14 -7.07
C SER A 12 11.48 -9.97 -7.94
N THR A 13 12.10 -9.90 -9.12
CA THR A 13 11.82 -8.95 -10.20
C THR A 13 10.32 -8.72 -10.33
N ARG A 14 9.91 -7.48 -10.02
CA ARG A 14 8.51 -7.05 -9.91
C ARG A 14 7.80 -7.24 -11.25
N ASN A 15 7.09 -8.35 -11.42
CA ASN A 15 5.97 -8.39 -12.37
C ASN A 15 5.03 -7.26 -11.95
N GLY A 16 4.92 -6.25 -12.81
CA GLY A 16 4.27 -4.98 -12.52
C GLY A 16 2.83 -5.19 -12.11
N ASN A 17 2.57 -5.24 -10.81
CA ASN A 17 1.22 -5.13 -10.30
C ASN A 17 0.71 -3.74 -10.73
N ASN A 18 -0.40 -3.70 -11.47
CA ASN A 18 -1.08 -2.48 -11.95
C ASN A 18 -1.49 -1.50 -10.82
N LEU A 19 -1.12 -1.78 -9.58
CA LEU A 19 -1.43 -1.01 -8.37
C LEU A 19 -0.32 -0.01 -8.00
N ILE A 20 0.78 0.05 -8.74
CA ILE A 20 1.91 0.96 -8.48
C ILE A 20 2.00 2.00 -9.59
N TYR A 21 1.92 3.28 -9.23
CA TYR A 21 1.85 4.39 -10.17
C TYR A 21 2.94 5.43 -9.93
N GLY A 22 3.35 6.14 -10.98
CA GLY A 22 4.17 7.34 -10.85
C GLY A 22 3.37 8.47 -10.18
N GLN A 23 3.92 9.06 -9.12
CA GLN A 23 3.31 10.23 -8.49
C GLN A 23 3.76 11.51 -9.21
N HIS A 24 2.89 12.10 -10.03
CA HIS A 24 3.20 13.30 -10.84
C HIS A 24 2.88 14.63 -10.17
N ARG A 25 2.24 14.66 -8.98
CA ARG A 25 2.02 15.93 -8.26
C ARG A 25 3.34 16.45 -7.69
N CYS A 26 3.97 17.37 -8.42
CA CYS A 26 5.31 17.92 -8.14
C CYS A 26 5.30 19.21 -7.29
N GLY A 27 4.14 19.66 -6.81
CA GLY A 27 4.05 20.80 -5.89
C GLY A 27 4.49 20.40 -4.49
N LYS A 28 5.80 20.26 -4.25
CA LYS A 28 6.40 20.03 -2.91
C LYS A 28 6.13 21.26 -2.01
N GLY A 29 4.90 21.40 -1.53
CA GLY A 29 4.44 22.54 -0.72
C GLY A 29 4.00 23.78 -1.51
N ARG A 30 3.92 23.71 -2.84
CA ARG A 30 3.48 24.81 -3.71
C ARG A 30 2.04 24.61 -4.21
N ASN A 31 1.28 25.69 -4.29
CA ASN A 31 -0.06 25.70 -4.87
C ASN A 31 -0.04 25.94 -6.40
N ALA A 32 -1.22 26.03 -7.02
CA ALA A 32 -1.36 26.27 -8.47
C ALA A 32 -0.75 27.59 -8.95
N ARG A 33 -0.57 28.58 -8.07
CA ARG A 33 0.10 29.87 -8.38
C ARG A 33 1.63 29.81 -8.20
N GLY A 34 2.19 28.66 -7.83
CA GLY A 34 3.61 28.49 -7.55
C GLY A 34 4.07 29.00 -6.18
N ILE A 35 3.16 29.52 -5.36
CA ILE A 35 3.45 30.06 -4.03
C ILE A 35 3.65 28.91 -3.04
N ILE A 36 4.66 29.02 -2.18
CA ILE A 36 4.87 28.10 -1.06
C ILE A 36 3.75 28.33 -0.05
N THR A 37 2.77 27.43 -0.01
CA THR A 37 1.68 27.44 0.99
C THR A 37 1.98 26.51 2.15
N ALA A 38 2.83 25.50 1.95
CA ALA A 38 3.32 24.62 3.01
C ALA A 38 4.84 24.59 3.01
N GLY A 39 5.44 25.15 4.06
CA GLY A 39 6.89 25.15 4.27
C GLY A 39 7.46 23.77 4.61
N HIS A 40 8.79 23.66 4.64
CA HIS A 40 9.53 22.43 4.99
C HIS A 40 9.20 21.20 4.12
N LYS A 41 8.78 21.42 2.86
CA LYS A 41 8.52 20.37 1.87
C LYS A 41 9.40 20.59 0.65
N GLY A 42 10.24 19.62 0.30
CA GLY A 42 11.17 19.67 -0.84
C GLY A 42 12.41 18.81 -0.60
N GLY A 43 13.01 18.26 -1.67
CA GLY A 43 14.28 17.52 -1.59
C GLY A 43 14.21 16.00 -1.30
N ASP A 44 13.01 15.40 -1.21
CA ASP A 44 12.89 13.95 -0.95
C ASP A 44 13.28 13.08 -2.18
N HIS A 45 13.64 11.82 -1.90
CA HIS A 45 13.72 10.77 -2.93
C HIS A 45 12.39 10.59 -3.67
N LYS A 46 12.45 10.24 -4.96
CA LYS A 46 11.26 9.96 -5.79
C LYS A 46 10.52 8.73 -5.24
N ARG A 47 9.20 8.85 -5.05
CA ARG A 47 8.35 7.79 -4.52
C ARG A 47 7.32 7.37 -5.58
N LEU A 48 6.98 6.09 -5.59
CA LEU A 48 5.88 5.55 -6.38
C LEU A 48 4.65 5.46 -5.48
N TYR A 49 3.48 5.83 -6.02
CA TYR A 49 2.22 5.72 -5.33
C TYR A 49 1.70 4.29 -5.35
N ARG A 50 1.27 3.77 -4.20
CA ARG A 50 0.56 2.50 -4.09
C ARG A 50 -0.93 2.80 -4.05
N ASN A 51 -1.70 2.24 -4.98
CA ASN A 51 -3.16 2.37 -4.97
C ASN A 51 -3.74 1.42 -3.90
N ILE A 52 -4.27 2.03 -2.84
CA ILE A 52 -4.80 1.33 -1.68
C ILE A 52 -6.31 1.44 -1.70
N ASP A 53 -6.98 0.31 -1.46
CA ASP A 53 -8.41 0.26 -1.28
C ASP A 53 -8.78 0.64 0.16
N PHE A 54 -9.04 1.92 0.37
CA PHE A 54 -9.57 2.42 1.65
C PHE A 54 -11.07 2.21 1.79
N ARG A 55 -11.79 2.03 0.68
CA ARG A 55 -13.25 1.98 0.69
C ARG A 55 -13.75 0.57 1.03
N ARG A 56 -13.01 -0.47 0.63
CA ARG A 56 -13.39 -1.88 0.83
C ARG A 56 -14.83 -2.16 0.37
N ASN A 57 -15.15 -1.66 -0.82
CA ASN A 57 -16.50 -1.66 -1.37
C ASN A 57 -17.01 -3.06 -1.75
N GLU A 58 -16.11 -3.97 -2.09
CA GLU A 58 -16.49 -5.36 -2.38
C GLU A 58 -16.79 -6.09 -1.09
N LYS A 59 -18.05 -6.52 -0.99
CA LYS A 59 -18.62 -7.18 0.17
C LYS A 59 -18.71 -8.67 -0.09
N ASP A 60 -18.56 -9.44 0.99
CA ASP A 60 -18.76 -10.89 1.01
C ASP A 60 -17.79 -11.68 0.11
N ILE A 61 -16.70 -11.03 -0.36
CA ILE A 61 -15.61 -11.68 -1.07
C ILE A 61 -14.48 -11.96 -0.10
N TYR A 62 -14.09 -13.23 -0.01
CA TYR A 62 -12.94 -13.65 0.78
C TYR A 62 -11.64 -13.28 0.07
N GLY A 63 -10.76 -12.57 0.76
CA GLY A 63 -9.44 -12.20 0.30
C GLY A 63 -8.36 -12.79 1.19
N ARG A 64 -7.31 -13.37 0.61
CA ARG A 64 -6.16 -13.90 1.34
C ARG A 64 -4.97 -12.95 1.29
N ILE A 65 -4.33 -12.74 2.43
CA ILE A 65 -3.12 -11.92 2.51
C ILE A 65 -1.92 -12.70 1.98
N VAL A 66 -1.28 -12.17 0.95
CA VAL A 66 -0.16 -12.83 0.26
C VAL A 66 1.17 -12.27 0.73
N THR A 67 1.28 -10.95 0.87
CA THR A 67 2.51 -10.29 1.29
C THR A 67 2.21 -9.09 2.18
N ILE A 68 3.19 -8.75 3.02
CA ILE A 68 3.23 -7.50 3.78
C ILE A 68 4.40 -6.69 3.23
N GLU A 69 4.14 -5.48 2.79
CA GLU A 69 5.11 -4.63 2.10
C GLU A 69 5.22 -3.26 2.77
N TYR A 70 6.41 -2.66 2.64
CA TYR A 70 6.64 -1.27 3.00
C TYR A 70 6.11 -0.32 1.92
N ASP A 71 5.43 0.76 2.33
CA ASP A 71 4.98 1.84 1.45
C ASP A 71 5.73 3.15 1.76
N PRO A 72 6.53 3.70 0.83
CA PRO A 72 7.27 4.94 1.09
C PRO A 72 6.39 6.19 1.29
N ASN A 73 5.08 6.10 1.01
CA ASN A 73 4.16 7.24 1.11
C ASN A 73 3.52 7.39 2.50
N ARG A 74 3.72 6.43 3.42
CA ARG A 74 3.14 6.42 4.76
C ARG A 74 4.01 5.63 5.73
N ASN A 75 3.74 5.72 7.03
CA ASN A 75 4.46 4.94 8.04
C ASN A 75 3.92 3.51 8.17
N ALA A 76 2.61 3.30 7.92
CA ALA A 76 1.98 2.00 8.06
C ALA A 76 2.40 1.04 6.93
N TYR A 77 2.60 -0.23 7.27
CA TYR A 77 2.75 -1.31 6.30
C TYR A 77 1.45 -1.54 5.53
N ILE A 78 1.58 -2.11 4.34
CA ILE A 78 0.44 -2.48 3.50
C ILE A 78 0.45 -3.98 3.26
N CYS A 79 -0.74 -4.57 3.11
CA CYS A 79 -0.89 -5.97 2.74
C CYS A 79 -1.35 -6.07 1.30
N LEU A 80 -0.73 -6.95 0.51
CA LEU A 80 -1.26 -7.37 -0.78
C LEU A 80 -2.25 -8.51 -0.55
N ILE A 81 -3.45 -8.35 -1.09
CA ILE A 81 -4.53 -9.32 -1.00
C ILE A 81 -4.82 -9.87 -2.37
N HIS A 82 -5.04 -11.18 -2.44
CA HIS A 82 -5.66 -11.84 -3.57
C HIS A 82 -7.08 -12.25 -3.18
N PHE A 83 -8.06 -11.77 -3.93
CA PHE A 83 -9.46 -12.15 -3.79
C PHE A 83 -9.77 -13.40 -4.63
N GLY A 84 -10.87 -14.07 -4.29
CA GLY A 84 -11.30 -15.29 -4.99
C GLY A 84 -11.66 -15.07 -6.48
N ASP A 85 -12.00 -13.84 -6.86
CA ASP A 85 -12.26 -13.41 -8.23
C ASP A 85 -10.98 -13.16 -9.06
N GLY A 86 -9.81 -13.26 -8.44
CA GLY A 86 -8.51 -13.00 -9.06
C GLY A 86 -8.05 -11.55 -8.95
N GLU A 87 -8.84 -10.65 -8.37
CA GLU A 87 -8.43 -9.28 -8.15
C GLU A 87 -7.37 -9.17 -7.06
N LYS A 88 -6.49 -8.19 -7.23
CA LYS A 88 -5.44 -7.86 -6.26
C LYS A 88 -5.63 -6.47 -5.75
N ARG A 89 -5.55 -6.30 -4.42
CA ARG A 89 -5.65 -4.98 -3.78
C ARG A 89 -4.65 -4.82 -2.68
N TYR A 90 -4.24 -3.57 -2.46
CA TYR A 90 -3.54 -3.20 -1.25
C TYR A 90 -4.53 -2.71 -0.20
N ILE A 91 -4.35 -3.18 1.03
CA ILE A 91 -5.00 -2.63 2.22
C ILE A 91 -3.96 -2.17 3.23
N LEU A 92 -4.38 -1.40 4.22
CA LEU A 92 -3.55 -1.16 5.40
C LEU A 92 -3.34 -2.45 6.19
N HIS A 93 -2.11 -2.69 6.62
CA HIS A 93 -1.79 -3.79 7.51
C HIS A 93 -2.39 -3.53 8.90
N HIS A 94 -3.17 -4.48 9.40
CA HIS A 94 -3.70 -4.42 10.76
C HIS A 94 -2.79 -5.16 11.72
N ARG A 95 -2.73 -4.66 12.96
CA ARG A 95 -1.89 -5.28 13.98
C ARG A 95 -2.32 -6.73 14.23
N GLY A 96 -1.34 -7.63 14.30
CA GLY A 96 -1.56 -9.04 14.65
C GLY A 96 -1.93 -9.95 13.47
N THR A 97 -2.09 -9.40 12.28
CA THR A 97 -2.31 -10.21 11.08
C THR A 97 -1.01 -10.74 10.50
N ILE A 98 -1.09 -11.95 9.97
CA ILE A 98 0.05 -12.65 9.39
C ILE A 98 -0.22 -12.99 7.92
N ILE A 99 0.85 -13.33 7.21
CA ILE A 99 0.76 -13.80 5.83
C ILE A 99 -0.05 -15.10 5.81
N GLY A 100 -1.03 -15.16 4.91
CA GLY A 100 -1.91 -16.31 4.74
C GLY A 100 -3.28 -16.16 5.39
N ASP A 101 -3.49 -15.15 6.24
CA ASP A 101 -4.78 -14.87 6.86
C ASP A 101 -5.84 -14.50 5.81
N THR A 102 -7.08 -14.87 6.08
CA THR A 102 -8.25 -14.55 5.25
C THR A 102 -8.98 -13.37 5.86
N ILE A 103 -9.31 -12.39 5.03
CA ILE A 103 -10.16 -11.26 5.40
C ILE A 103 -11.42 -11.24 4.54
N VAL A 104 -12.47 -10.66 5.09
CA VAL A 104 -13.72 -10.38 4.38
C VAL A 104 -14.19 -9.01 4.80
N SER A 105 -14.77 -8.26 3.86
CA SER A 105 -15.48 -7.02 4.16
C SER A 105 -16.97 -7.35 4.20
N SER A 106 -17.64 -7.07 5.30
CA SER A 106 -19.09 -7.17 5.44
C SER A 106 -19.68 -5.80 5.80
N THR A 107 -20.98 -5.63 5.58
CA THR A 107 -21.71 -4.43 6.05
C THR A 107 -22.12 -4.61 7.50
#